data_AF-A0A2X4R1E7-F1
#
_entry.id   AF-A0A2X4R1E7-F1
#
_cell.length_a   1.000
_cell.length_b   1.000
_cell.length_c   1.000
_cell.angle_alpha   90.00
_cell.angle_beta   90.00
_cell.angle_gamma   90.00
#
_symmetry.space_group_name_H-M   'P 1'
#
loop_
_entity.id
_entity.type
_entity.pdbx_description
1 polymer ?
#
loop_
_entity_poly.entity_id
_entity_poly.type
_entity_poly.pdbx_seq_one_letter_code
_entity_poly.pdbx_strand_id
1 'polypeptide(L)'
;MGIAIAAGYAFTAKEQWTSTAIIVAPRSTDLGHLLPTRAEYARIIGDGDFSAGVLSSSLYAQFKHFLLSSDLKRQFLKQSVWGKNYTKEKTEEQRHIYIENVVSKYLVVHEIDPKKKDLTELDKIALKITFSAETPKDAQSVLTGYISFVNQYILNQINQEFKLGFNLRLDALKFTKEQIEKNLTEAKTVQVENLTNALDIAKKSRD
;
A
#
# COMPACT_ATOMS: atom_id res chain seq x y z
N MET A 1 -3.92 37.06 -54.66
CA MET A 1 -2.91 37.03 -53.58
C MET A 1 -3.58 36.52 -52.32
N GLY A 2 -3.31 35.28 -51.91
CA GLY A 2 -4.02 34.69 -50.78
C GLY A 2 -3.58 33.28 -50.44
N ILE A 3 -2.29 33.09 -50.14
CA ILE A 3 -1.78 31.93 -49.39
C ILE A 3 -0.59 32.45 -48.57
N ALA A 4 -0.84 32.89 -47.33
CA ALA A 4 0.24 33.21 -46.37
C ALA A 4 -0.20 33.08 -44.90
N ILE A 5 -1.23 32.28 -44.59
CA ILE A 5 -1.66 32.05 -43.20
C ILE A 5 -1.96 30.55 -43.01
N ALA A 6 -0.92 29.71 -43.10
CA ALA A 6 -1.00 28.32 -42.65
C ALA A 6 0.34 27.73 -42.17
N ALA A 7 1.41 28.54 -42.11
CA ALA A 7 2.74 28.08 -41.69
C ALA A 7 3.16 28.55 -40.28
N GLY A 8 2.29 29.29 -39.56
CA GLY A 8 2.64 29.96 -38.31
C GLY A 8 2.26 29.24 -37.01
N TYR A 9 1.61 28.07 -37.05
CA TYR A 9 1.15 27.36 -35.84
C TYR A 9 1.92 26.08 -35.52
N ALA A 10 2.84 25.64 -36.38
CA ALA A 10 3.58 24.39 -36.18
C ALA A 10 4.85 24.51 -35.31
N PHE A 11 5.25 25.72 -34.89
CA PHE A 11 6.55 25.98 -34.24
C PHE A 11 6.47 26.55 -32.81
N THR A 12 5.30 26.54 -32.14
CA THR A 12 5.18 27.01 -30.73
C THR A 12 4.60 25.98 -29.76
N ALA A 13 4.36 24.74 -30.19
CA ALA A 13 4.17 23.64 -29.25
C ALA A 13 5.53 23.40 -28.57
N LYS A 14 5.74 23.95 -27.37
CA LYS A 14 6.92 23.65 -26.54
C LYS A 14 7.15 22.14 -26.56
N GLU A 15 8.35 21.71 -26.92
CA GLU A 15 8.70 20.30 -26.92
C GLU A 15 8.44 19.70 -25.53
N GLN A 16 7.71 18.58 -25.49
CA GLN A 16 7.41 17.85 -24.27
C GLN A 16 7.99 16.45 -24.36
N TRP A 17 8.77 16.09 -23.36
CA TRP A 17 9.38 14.78 -23.20
C TRP A 17 8.54 13.96 -22.25
N THR A 18 8.20 12.73 -22.66
CA THR A 18 7.38 11.83 -21.85
C THR A 18 8.20 10.62 -21.42
N SER A 19 8.34 10.43 -20.10
CA SER A 19 8.86 9.21 -19.51
C SER A 19 7.73 8.23 -19.27
N THR A 20 8.00 6.94 -19.45
CA THR A 20 7.05 5.84 -19.23
C THR A 20 7.67 4.80 -18.32
N ALA A 21 6.91 4.32 -17.34
CA ALA A 21 7.26 3.15 -16.56
C ALA A 21 6.14 2.09 -16.66
N ILE A 22 6.56 0.82 -16.66
CA ILE A 22 5.71 -0.35 -16.67
C ILE A 22 5.95 -1.07 -15.34
N ILE A 23 4.90 -1.21 -14.54
CA ILE A 23 4.98 -1.74 -13.18
C ILE A 23 4.16 -3.03 -13.13
N VAL A 24 4.70 -4.08 -12.54
CA VAL A 24 4.04 -5.38 -12.37
C VAL A 24 4.10 -5.81 -10.91
N ALA A 25 3.30 -6.80 -10.54
CA ALA A 25 3.31 -7.36 -9.19
C ALA A 25 4.71 -7.90 -8.82
N PRO A 26 5.15 -7.75 -7.55
CA PRO A 26 6.45 -8.26 -7.13
C PRO A 26 6.46 -9.78 -7.14
N ARG A 27 7.55 -10.40 -7.62
CA ARG A 27 7.71 -11.86 -7.56
C ARG A 27 8.04 -12.26 -6.13
N SER A 28 7.90 -13.55 -5.81
CA SER A 28 8.26 -14.07 -4.48
C SER A 28 9.71 -13.77 -4.09
N THR A 29 10.63 -13.73 -5.05
CA THR A 29 12.04 -13.35 -4.84
C THR A 29 12.23 -11.87 -4.51
N ASP A 30 11.34 -11.01 -5.01
CA ASP A 30 11.41 -9.56 -4.80
C ASP A 30 10.89 -9.17 -3.40
N LEU A 31 10.18 -10.07 -2.71
CA LEU A 31 9.64 -9.84 -1.36
C LEU A 31 10.70 -9.96 -0.26
N GLY A 32 11.87 -10.55 -0.54
CA GLY A 32 12.96 -10.69 0.42
C GLY A 32 12.50 -11.22 1.79
N HIS A 33 12.89 -10.52 2.87
CA HIS A 33 12.54 -10.91 4.24
C HIS A 33 11.06 -10.72 4.60
N LEU A 34 10.29 -9.94 3.83
CA LEU A 34 8.87 -9.73 4.11
C LEU A 34 8.08 -11.03 4.00
N LEU A 35 8.40 -11.86 3.00
CA LEU A 35 7.70 -13.12 2.76
C LEU A 35 7.83 -14.11 3.94
N PRO A 36 9.04 -14.51 4.39
CA PRO A 36 9.17 -15.43 5.52
C PRO A 36 8.59 -14.85 6.81
N THR A 37 8.78 -13.55 7.07
CA THR A 37 8.20 -12.89 8.26
C THR A 37 6.67 -12.99 8.29
N ARG A 38 6.02 -12.75 7.14
CA ARG A 38 4.56 -12.85 7.03
C ARG A 38 4.08 -14.30 7.07
N ALA A 39 4.85 -15.23 6.52
CA ALA A 39 4.55 -16.66 6.59
C ALA A 39 4.60 -17.20 8.03
N GLU A 40 5.61 -16.80 8.81
CA GLU A 40 5.71 -17.16 10.22
C GLU A 40 4.53 -16.60 11.02
N TYR A 41 4.20 -15.31 10.81
CA TYR A 41 3.05 -14.71 11.45
C TYR A 41 1.74 -15.42 11.09
N ALA A 42 1.52 -15.75 9.81
CA ALA A 42 0.36 -16.49 9.34
C ALA A 42 0.21 -17.84 10.07
N ARG A 43 1.32 -18.58 10.23
CA ARG A 43 1.32 -19.84 11.00
C ARG A 43 0.94 -19.65 12.46
N ILE A 44 1.44 -18.59 13.12
CA ILE A 44 1.12 -18.27 14.51
C ILE A 44 -0.38 -18.01 14.69
N ILE A 45 -0.99 -17.29 13.75
CA ILE A 45 -2.41 -16.93 13.84
C ILE A 45 -3.35 -17.98 13.23
N GLY A 46 -2.82 -19.01 12.56
CA GLY A 46 -3.60 -20.03 11.89
C GLY A 46 -4.23 -19.57 10.58
N ASP A 47 -3.61 -18.62 9.88
CA ASP A 47 -4.05 -18.15 8.56
C ASP A 47 -3.63 -19.16 7.48
N GLY A 48 -4.58 -20.02 7.09
CA GLY A 48 -4.38 -21.05 6.07
C GLY A 48 -4.41 -20.54 4.62
N ASP A 49 -4.88 -19.30 4.40
CA ASP A 49 -5.00 -18.72 3.06
C ASP A 49 -3.72 -17.97 2.64
N PHE A 50 -2.77 -17.82 3.57
CA PHE A 50 -1.50 -17.16 3.28
C PHE A 50 -0.71 -17.88 2.20
N SER A 51 -0.30 -17.11 1.18
CA SER A 51 0.66 -17.55 0.18
C SER A 51 1.47 -16.38 -0.36
N ALA A 52 2.61 -16.67 -1.00
CA ALA A 52 3.42 -15.65 -1.64
C ALA A 52 2.66 -14.90 -2.76
N GLY A 53 1.77 -15.61 -3.47
CA GLY A 53 0.93 -15.02 -4.52
C GLY A 53 -0.14 -14.08 -3.97
N VAL A 54 -0.78 -14.44 -2.85
CA VAL A 54 -1.75 -13.58 -2.15
C VAL A 54 -1.06 -12.33 -1.62
N LEU A 55 0.11 -12.48 -0.97
CA LEU A 55 0.89 -11.33 -0.48
C LEU A 55 1.30 -10.40 -1.62
N SER A 56 1.87 -10.95 -2.70
CA SER A 56 2.26 -10.18 -3.89
C SER A 56 1.07 -9.41 -4.50
N SER A 57 -0.06 -10.09 -4.68
CA SER A 57 -1.28 -9.49 -5.23
C SER A 57 -1.82 -8.37 -4.36
N SER A 58 -1.82 -8.55 -3.04
CA SER A 58 -2.24 -7.52 -2.08
C SER A 58 -1.35 -6.28 -2.13
N LEU A 59 -0.02 -6.47 -2.10
CA LEU A 59 0.95 -5.37 -2.21
C LEU A 59 0.77 -4.59 -3.51
N TYR A 60 0.60 -5.30 -4.62
CA TYR A 60 0.41 -4.67 -5.92
C TYR A 60 -0.94 -3.95 -6.03
N ALA A 61 -2.01 -4.50 -5.46
CA ALA A 61 -3.32 -3.85 -5.41
C ALA A 61 -3.28 -2.53 -4.62
N GLN A 62 -2.64 -2.54 -3.44
CA GLN A 62 -2.43 -1.33 -2.66
C GLN A 62 -1.56 -0.31 -3.42
N PHE A 63 -0.50 -0.79 -4.09
CA PHE A 63 0.33 0.07 -4.93
C PHE A 63 -0.45 0.76 -6.04
N LYS A 64 -1.27 0.01 -6.79
CA LYS A 64 -2.16 0.59 -7.79
C LYS A 64 -3.09 1.64 -7.19
N HIS A 65 -3.74 1.32 -6.08
CA HIS A 65 -4.68 2.21 -5.41
C HIS A 65 -4.03 3.55 -5.03
N PHE A 66 -2.89 3.52 -4.36
CA PHE A 66 -2.20 4.72 -3.92
C PHE A 66 -1.51 5.48 -5.07
N LEU A 67 -1.02 4.79 -6.10
CA LEU A 67 -0.46 5.45 -7.27
C LEU A 67 -1.49 6.30 -8.02
N LEU A 68 -2.76 5.86 -8.02
CA LEU A 68 -3.89 6.57 -8.61
C LEU A 68 -4.37 7.77 -7.77
N SER A 69 -4.00 7.85 -6.49
CA SER A 69 -4.46 8.89 -5.59
C SER A 69 -3.96 10.28 -6.00
N SER A 70 -4.89 11.17 -6.36
CA SER A 70 -4.60 12.57 -6.66
C SER A 70 -3.98 13.29 -5.46
N ASP A 71 -4.32 12.91 -4.22
CA ASP A 71 -3.73 13.49 -3.01
C ASP A 71 -2.26 13.14 -2.87
N LEU A 72 -1.88 11.89 -3.13
CA LEU A 72 -0.47 11.50 -3.10
C LEU A 72 0.32 12.14 -4.24
N LYS A 73 -0.26 12.29 -5.43
CA LYS A 73 0.34 13.07 -6.52
C LYS A 73 0.59 14.52 -6.09
N ARG A 74 -0.41 15.19 -5.49
CA ARG A 74 -0.27 16.54 -4.94
C ARG A 74 0.83 16.61 -3.88
N GLN A 75 0.80 15.70 -2.91
CA GLN A 75 1.76 15.67 -1.80
C GLN A 75 3.19 15.52 -2.32
N PHE A 76 3.41 14.58 -3.23
CA PHE A 76 4.69 14.39 -3.90
C PHE A 76 5.15 15.66 -4.60
N LEU A 77 4.31 16.27 -5.44
CA LEU A 77 4.68 17.47 -6.19
C LEU A 77 5.05 18.63 -5.25
N LYS A 78 4.29 18.85 -4.17
CA LYS A 78 4.59 19.88 -3.16
C LYS A 78 5.94 19.69 -2.48
N GLN A 79 6.34 18.45 -2.19
CA GLN A 79 7.57 18.18 -1.44
C GLN A 79 8.79 17.89 -2.31
N SER A 80 8.59 17.48 -3.57
CA SER A 80 9.64 17.14 -4.52
C SER A 80 10.54 18.33 -4.85
N VAL A 81 11.82 18.07 -5.13
CA VAL A 81 12.78 19.09 -5.57
C VAL A 81 12.28 19.80 -6.83
N TRP A 82 11.76 19.02 -7.79
CA TRP A 82 11.21 19.55 -9.03
C TRP A 82 10.03 20.52 -8.80
N GLY A 83 9.02 20.09 -8.02
CA GLY A 83 7.85 20.93 -7.77
C GLY A 83 8.16 22.17 -6.93
N LYS A 84 9.10 22.08 -5.98
CA LYS A 84 9.60 23.25 -5.24
C LYS A 84 10.31 24.24 -6.16
N ASN A 85 11.17 23.76 -7.06
CA ASN A 85 11.88 24.61 -8.01
C ASN A 85 10.93 25.30 -9.01
N TYR A 86 10.00 24.55 -9.61
CA TYR A 86 9.03 25.07 -10.59
C TYR A 86 8.01 26.05 -10.01
N THR A 87 7.84 26.08 -8.68
CA THR A 87 6.86 26.92 -8.00
C THR A 87 7.50 27.92 -7.03
N LYS A 88 8.83 28.09 -7.10
CA LYS A 88 9.61 28.95 -6.20
C LYS A 88 9.19 30.42 -6.26
N GLU A 89 8.85 30.91 -7.45
CA GLU A 89 8.48 32.31 -7.70
C GLU A 89 6.96 32.50 -7.83
N LYS A 90 6.17 31.44 -7.55
CA LYS A 90 4.71 31.45 -7.68
C LYS A 90 4.04 31.78 -6.34
N THR A 91 2.91 32.46 -6.38
CA THR A 91 2.01 32.58 -5.21
C THR A 91 1.43 31.22 -4.84
N GLU A 92 0.84 31.09 -3.63
CA GLU A 92 0.17 29.85 -3.22
C GLU A 92 -0.93 29.41 -4.19
N GLU A 93 -1.72 30.37 -4.69
CA GLU A 93 -2.80 30.10 -5.65
C GLU A 93 -2.25 29.61 -6.99
N GLN A 94 -1.24 30.29 -7.53
CA GLN A 94 -0.57 29.88 -8.77
C GLN A 94 0.12 28.52 -8.63
N ARG A 95 0.67 28.22 -7.45
CA ARG A 95 1.25 26.92 -7.13
C ARG A 95 0.18 25.83 -7.11
N HIS A 96 -0.97 26.09 -6.48
CA HIS A 96 -2.07 25.15 -6.45
C HIS A 96 -2.61 24.84 -7.85
N ILE A 97 -2.91 25.87 -8.66
CA ILE A 97 -3.37 25.73 -10.04
C ILE A 97 -2.35 24.95 -10.89
N TYR A 98 -1.05 25.22 -10.70
CA TYR A 98 0.00 24.50 -11.41
C TYR A 98 0.01 23.02 -11.03
N ILE A 99 -0.01 22.69 -9.74
CA ILE A 99 -0.02 21.31 -9.26
C ILE A 99 -1.23 20.56 -9.82
N GLU A 100 -2.42 21.15 -9.80
CA GLU A 100 -3.61 20.50 -10.36
C GLU A 100 -3.50 20.25 -11.87
N ASN A 101 -2.91 21.20 -12.62
CA ASN A 101 -2.61 20.98 -14.03
C ASN A 101 -1.61 19.82 -14.23
N VAL A 102 -0.56 19.73 -13.41
CA VAL A 102 0.42 18.64 -13.50
C VAL A 102 -0.21 17.29 -13.17
N VAL A 103 -1.00 17.21 -12.11
CA VAL A 103 -1.71 15.99 -11.69
C VAL A 103 -2.66 15.49 -12.76
N SER A 104 -3.41 16.40 -13.40
CA SER A 104 -4.44 16.04 -14.38
C SER A 104 -3.90 15.76 -15.78
N LYS A 105 -2.88 16.50 -16.24
CA LYS A 105 -2.42 16.45 -17.63
C LYS A 105 -1.09 15.74 -17.84
N TYR A 106 -0.18 15.84 -16.88
CA TYR A 106 1.21 15.41 -17.08
C TYR A 106 1.54 14.13 -16.32
N LEU A 107 0.96 13.88 -15.14
CA LEU A 107 1.15 12.65 -14.38
C LEU A 107 -0.03 11.69 -14.54
N VAL A 108 -0.04 11.00 -15.67
CA VAL A 108 -1.14 10.13 -16.09
C VAL A 108 -0.81 8.67 -15.79
N VAL A 109 -1.72 8.01 -15.09
CA VAL A 109 -1.70 6.56 -14.90
C VAL A 109 -2.66 5.97 -15.92
N HIS A 110 -2.17 5.05 -16.73
CA HIS A 110 -2.93 4.38 -17.77
C HIS A 110 -3.38 3.04 -17.21
N GLU A 111 -4.66 2.95 -16.87
CA GLU A 111 -5.30 1.68 -16.57
C GLU A 111 -5.57 0.91 -17.86
N ILE A 112 -5.72 -0.41 -17.72
CA ILE A 112 -6.05 -1.29 -18.83
C ILE A 112 -7.43 -0.90 -19.34
N ASP A 113 -7.52 -0.50 -20.62
CA ASP A 113 -8.81 -0.32 -21.28
C ASP A 113 -9.44 -1.70 -21.52
N PRO A 114 -10.54 -2.06 -20.83
CA PRO A 114 -11.18 -3.37 -20.98
C PRO A 114 -11.77 -3.59 -22.38
N LYS A 115 -11.88 -2.55 -23.21
CA LYS A 115 -12.40 -2.60 -24.58
C LYS A 115 -11.30 -2.69 -25.64
N LYS A 116 -10.02 -2.57 -25.27
CA LYS A 116 -8.90 -2.66 -26.20
C LYS A 116 -8.75 -4.10 -26.69
N LYS A 117 -8.88 -4.31 -28.01
CA LYS A 117 -8.87 -5.64 -28.64
C LYS A 117 -7.46 -6.23 -28.75
N ASP A 118 -6.44 -5.39 -28.88
CA ASP A 118 -5.04 -5.79 -29.09
C ASP A 118 -4.21 -5.56 -27.82
N LEU A 119 -4.53 -6.30 -26.75
CA LEU A 119 -3.76 -6.29 -25.51
C LEU A 119 -2.68 -7.37 -25.54
N THR A 120 -1.42 -6.97 -25.35
CA THR A 120 -0.33 -7.92 -25.09
C THR A 120 -0.50 -8.57 -23.71
N GLU A 121 0.13 -9.72 -23.47
CA GLU A 121 0.13 -10.34 -22.14
C GLU A 121 0.70 -9.40 -21.06
N LEU A 122 1.66 -8.55 -21.44
CA LEU A 122 2.20 -7.51 -20.55
C LEU A 122 1.15 -6.44 -20.25
N ASP A 123 0.39 -5.99 -21.25
CA ASP A 123 -0.69 -5.00 -21.04
C ASP A 123 -1.77 -5.52 -20.08
N LYS A 124 -1.98 -6.84 -20.00
CA LYS A 124 -2.98 -7.45 -19.10
C LYS A 124 -2.58 -7.43 -17.63
N ILE A 125 -1.28 -7.39 -17.33
CA ILE A 125 -0.75 -7.53 -15.97
C ILE A 125 -0.08 -6.25 -15.45
N ALA A 126 0.37 -5.38 -16.35
CA ALA A 126 1.15 -4.21 -15.99
C ALA A 126 0.31 -2.95 -15.86
N LEU A 127 0.71 -2.12 -14.89
CA LEU A 127 0.27 -0.75 -14.76
C LEU A 127 1.25 0.16 -15.49
N LYS A 128 0.76 0.94 -16.45
CA LYS A 128 1.58 1.91 -17.18
C LYS A 128 1.38 3.30 -16.58
N ILE A 129 2.47 3.97 -16.27
CA ILE A 129 2.44 5.35 -15.79
C ILE A 129 3.36 6.21 -16.64
N THR A 130 2.91 7.42 -16.94
CA THR A 130 3.67 8.38 -17.73
C THR A 130 3.79 9.70 -17.01
N PHE A 131 4.92 10.36 -17.22
CA PHE A 131 5.11 11.75 -16.83
C PHE A 131 5.70 12.57 -17.97
N SER A 132 5.08 13.71 -18.29
CA SER A 132 5.54 14.63 -19.33
C SER A 132 6.14 15.91 -18.74
N ALA A 133 7.29 16.34 -19.24
CA ALA A 133 7.99 17.56 -18.80
C ALA A 133 8.73 18.23 -19.98
N GLU A 134 9.24 19.45 -19.76
CA GLU A 134 9.98 20.21 -20.78
C GLU A 134 11.36 19.60 -21.09
N THR A 135 11.91 18.76 -20.20
CA THR A 135 13.20 18.07 -20.43
C THR A 135 13.08 16.56 -20.22
N PRO A 136 13.86 15.73 -20.93
CA PRO A 136 13.87 14.28 -20.71
C PRO A 136 14.29 13.91 -19.28
N LYS A 137 15.25 14.66 -18.72
CA LYS A 137 15.77 14.45 -17.37
C LYS A 137 14.70 14.70 -16.31
N ASP A 138 13.92 15.75 -16.46
CA ASP A 138 12.81 16.03 -15.55
C ASP A 138 11.71 14.98 -15.71
N ALA A 139 11.36 14.62 -16.94
CA ALA A 139 10.37 13.60 -17.22
C ALA A 139 10.71 12.28 -16.50
N GLN A 140 11.97 11.84 -16.60
CA GLN A 140 12.44 10.60 -15.98
C GLN A 140 12.56 10.71 -14.45
N SER A 141 13.19 11.77 -13.95
CA SER A 141 13.49 11.92 -12.52
C SER A 141 12.23 12.10 -11.69
N VAL A 142 11.26 12.87 -12.18
CA VAL A 142 9.98 13.08 -11.49
C VAL A 142 9.15 11.80 -11.48
N LEU A 143 9.09 11.07 -12.61
CA LEU A 143 8.37 9.79 -12.66
C LEU A 143 8.97 8.77 -11.68
N THR A 144 10.30 8.61 -11.71
CA THR A 144 11.02 7.70 -10.83
C THR A 144 10.84 8.09 -9.36
N GLY A 145 10.93 9.40 -9.07
CA GLY A 145 10.69 9.96 -7.75
C GLY A 145 9.28 9.69 -7.24
N TYR A 146 8.26 9.83 -8.10
CA TYR A 146 6.87 9.59 -7.72
C TYR A 146 6.61 8.11 -7.41
N ILE A 147 7.09 7.20 -8.26
CA ILE A 147 6.98 5.75 -8.04
C ILE A 147 7.65 5.35 -6.72
N SER A 148 8.85 5.88 -6.46
CA SER A 148 9.60 5.62 -5.23
C SER A 148 8.89 6.18 -3.99
N PHE A 149 8.33 7.40 -4.10
CA PHE A 149 7.56 8.02 -3.04
C PHE A 149 6.33 7.19 -2.67
N VAL A 150 5.55 6.75 -3.65
CA VAL A 150 4.36 5.91 -3.43
C VAL A 150 4.77 4.57 -2.81
N ASN A 151 5.83 3.94 -3.31
CA ASN A 151 6.34 2.68 -2.73
C ASN A 151 6.72 2.84 -1.25
N GLN A 152 7.44 3.91 -0.89
CA GLN A 152 7.79 4.20 0.51
C GLN A 152 6.57 4.49 1.37
N TYR A 153 5.61 5.25 0.84
CA TYR A 153 4.36 5.55 1.54
C TYR A 153 3.61 4.26 1.90
N ILE A 154 3.48 3.33 0.94
CA ILE A 154 2.80 2.05 1.13
C ILE A 154 3.50 1.17 2.15
N LEU A 155 4.84 1.06 2.08
CA LEU A 155 5.60 0.29 3.06
C LEU A 155 5.37 0.83 4.48
N ASN A 156 5.27 2.15 4.65
CA ASN A 156 4.92 2.73 5.93
C ASN A 156 3.49 2.36 6.37
N GLN A 157 2.49 2.51 5.49
CA GLN A 157 1.10 2.17 5.81
C GLN A 157 0.94 0.70 6.20
N ILE A 158 1.47 -0.22 5.39
CA ILE A 158 1.41 -1.66 5.64
C ILE A 158 2.07 -2.05 6.96
N ASN A 159 3.16 -1.39 7.32
CA ASN A 159 3.83 -1.63 8.60
C ASN A 159 3.00 -1.12 9.78
N GLN A 160 2.30 0.01 9.63
CA GLN A 160 1.40 0.52 10.66
C GLN A 160 0.17 -0.39 10.83
N GLU A 161 -0.47 -0.78 9.74
CA GLU A 161 -1.60 -1.72 9.75
C GLU A 161 -1.24 -3.08 10.34
N PHE A 162 -0.05 -3.61 9.98
CA PHE A 162 0.44 -4.85 10.55
C PHE A 162 0.67 -4.76 12.06
N LYS A 163 1.29 -3.69 12.54
CA LYS A 163 1.48 -3.46 13.98
C LYS A 163 0.15 -3.37 14.71
N LEU A 164 -0.83 -2.69 14.13
CA LEU A 164 -2.17 -2.60 14.70
C LEU A 164 -2.82 -3.98 14.81
N GLY A 165 -2.87 -4.74 13.71
CA GLY A 165 -3.45 -6.09 13.70
C GLY A 165 -2.73 -7.05 14.65
N PHE A 166 -1.40 -6.98 14.71
CA PHE A 166 -0.59 -7.75 15.65
C PHE A 166 -0.94 -7.42 17.10
N ASN A 167 -1.03 -6.14 17.46
CA ASN A 167 -1.35 -5.72 18.82
C ASN A 167 -2.77 -6.15 19.23
N LEU A 168 -3.76 -5.99 18.34
CA LEU A 168 -5.13 -6.47 18.58
C LEU A 168 -5.16 -7.98 18.84
N ARG A 169 -4.39 -8.76 18.09
CA ARG A 169 -4.30 -10.21 18.30
C ARG A 169 -3.60 -10.56 19.61
N LEU A 170 -2.52 -9.85 19.94
CA LEU A 170 -1.80 -10.03 21.20
C LEU A 170 -2.71 -9.73 22.40
N ASP A 171 -3.48 -8.66 22.36
CA ASP A 171 -4.39 -8.29 23.43
C ASP A 171 -5.54 -9.30 23.58
N ALA A 172 -6.09 -9.79 22.47
CA ALA A 172 -7.05 -10.89 22.50
C ALA A 172 -6.48 -12.16 23.16
N LEU A 173 -5.23 -12.52 22.83
CA LEU A 173 -4.56 -13.68 23.43
C LEU A 173 -4.32 -13.51 24.93
N LYS A 174 -3.92 -12.32 25.39
CA LYS A 174 -3.79 -12.01 26.82
C LYS A 174 -5.12 -12.15 27.54
N PHE A 175 -6.19 -11.61 26.97
CA PHE A 175 -7.53 -11.71 27.53
C PHE A 175 -8.03 -13.17 27.59
N THR A 176 -7.76 -13.97 26.56
CA THR A 176 -8.08 -15.41 26.58
C THR A 176 -7.27 -16.15 27.65
N LYS A 177 -5.98 -15.82 27.82
CA LYS A 177 -5.14 -16.40 28.87
C LYS A 177 -5.72 -16.11 30.26
N GLU A 178 -6.08 -14.86 30.55
CA GLU A 178 -6.67 -14.46 31.83
C GLU A 178 -7.97 -15.24 32.13
N GLN A 179 -8.83 -15.42 31.12
CA GLN A 179 -10.03 -16.24 31.28
C GLN A 179 -9.72 -17.70 31.59
N ILE A 180 -8.74 -18.31 30.90
CA ILE A 180 -8.31 -19.69 31.17
C ILE A 180 -7.79 -19.82 32.61
N GLU A 181 -6.95 -18.88 33.07
CA GLU A 181 -6.40 -18.88 34.43
C GLU A 181 -7.49 -18.75 35.49
N LYS A 182 -8.49 -17.88 35.25
CA LYS A 182 -9.66 -17.74 36.12
C LYS A 182 -10.48 -19.03 36.18
N ASN A 183 -10.83 -19.59 35.03
CA ASN A 183 -11.60 -20.83 34.94
C ASN A 183 -10.87 -22.00 35.62
N LEU A 184 -9.54 -22.09 35.46
CA LEU A 184 -8.72 -23.12 36.12
C LEU A 184 -8.72 -22.96 37.65
N THR A 185 -8.69 -21.72 38.12
CA THR A 185 -8.76 -21.42 39.56
C THR A 185 -10.12 -21.82 40.14
N GLU A 186 -11.21 -21.45 39.46
CA GLU A 186 -12.57 -21.83 39.86
C GLU A 186 -12.76 -23.36 39.86
N ALA A 187 -12.32 -24.05 38.80
CA ALA A 187 -12.38 -25.51 38.71
C ALA A 187 -11.61 -26.20 39.83
N LYS A 188 -10.42 -25.67 40.19
CA LYS A 188 -9.62 -26.18 41.31
C LYS A 188 -10.33 -25.98 42.64
N THR A 189 -10.94 -24.82 42.88
CA THR A 189 -11.72 -24.55 44.11
C THR A 189 -12.85 -25.56 44.27
N VAL A 190 -13.67 -25.75 43.22
CA VAL A 190 -14.77 -26.73 43.23
C VAL A 190 -14.25 -28.15 43.48
N GLN A 191 -13.13 -28.54 42.87
CA GLN A 191 -12.54 -29.86 43.10
C GLN A 191 -12.11 -30.06 44.56
N VAL A 192 -11.47 -29.05 45.16
CA VAL A 192 -11.04 -29.10 46.57
C VAL A 192 -12.24 -29.15 47.53
N GLU A 193 -13.30 -28.38 47.26
CA GLU A 193 -14.55 -28.42 48.05
C GLU A 193 -15.19 -29.81 47.99
N ASN A 194 -15.31 -30.40 46.80
CA ASN A 194 -15.85 -31.74 46.62
C ASN A 194 -15.03 -32.81 47.35
N LEU A 195 -13.70 -32.74 47.27
CA LEU A 195 -12.81 -33.65 48.00
C LEU A 195 -12.95 -33.49 49.52
N THR A 196 -13.10 -32.25 50.00
CA THR A 196 -13.28 -31.95 51.44
C THR A 196 -14.61 -32.51 51.94
N ASN A 197 -15.69 -32.31 51.19
CA ASN A 197 -17.02 -32.85 51.53
C ASN A 197 -17.01 -34.40 51.53
N ALA A 198 -16.39 -35.02 50.52
CA ALA A 198 -16.25 -36.48 50.46
C ALA A 198 -15.47 -37.04 51.66
N LEU A 199 -14.39 -36.35 52.07
CA LEU A 199 -13.61 -36.74 53.25
C LEU A 199 -14.41 -36.62 54.55
N ASP A 200 -15.20 -35.55 54.72
CA ASP A 200 -16.06 -35.37 55.90
C ASP A 200 -17.13 -36.46 56.00
N ILE A 201 -17.78 -36.79 54.87
CA ILE A 201 -18.75 -37.90 54.80
C ILE A 201 -18.08 -39.23 55.16
N ALA A 202 -16.89 -39.51 54.60
CA ALA A 202 -16.16 -40.74 54.88
C ALA A 202 -15.77 -40.89 56.36
N LYS A 203 -15.41 -39.78 57.03
CA LYS A 203 -15.12 -39.77 58.47
C LYS A 203 -16.37 -40.09 59.30
N LYS A 204 -17.49 -39.42 59.01
CA LYS A 204 -18.78 -39.63 59.70
C LYS A 204 -19.33 -41.04 59.54
N SER A 205 -19.00 -41.71 58.44
CA SER A 205 -19.49 -43.07 58.15
C SER A 205 -18.68 -44.18 58.85
N ARG A 206 -17.61 -43.82 59.56
CA ARG A 206 -16.67 -44.74 60.21
C ARG A 206 -16.89 -44.86 61.73
N ASP A 207 -17.72 -43.96 62.29
CA ASP A 207 -18.22 -44.02 63.68
C ASP A 207 -19.60 -44.69 63.71
#